data_AF-A0A443RUG1-F1
#
_entry.id   AF-A0A443RUG1-F1
#
_cell.length_a   1.000
_cell.length_b   1.000
_cell.length_c   1.000
_cell.angle_alpha   90.00
_cell.angle_beta   90.00
_cell.angle_gamma   90.00
#
_symmetry.space_group_name_H-M   'P 1'
#
loop_
_entity.id
_entity.type
_entity.pdbx_description
1 polymer ?
#
loop_
_entity_poly.entity_id
_entity_poly.type
_entity_poly.pdbx_seq_one_letter_code
_entity_poly.pdbx_strand_id
1 'polypeptide(L)'
;MTFKNLLLLLITLFLEDGVFSQLDLENDTCKPDQRRPFYLIGHMVNGINQIDDFLNAGCNAIEADVTFKADGIAWKTYHGSPCDCYRICNYESDLFEYLEYAQNITTPGNDGYRSSFVLLVLDLKTGGIDTKSLSSAGKIFAN
;
A
#
# COMPACT_ATOMS: atom_id res chain seq x y z
N MET A 1 4.92 -15.10 -8.79
CA MET A 1 4.02 -14.09 -9.40
C MET A 1 4.91 -12.91 -9.74
N THR A 2 5.07 -12.51 -11.00
CA THR A 2 6.06 -11.47 -11.34
C THR A 2 5.37 -10.10 -11.33
N PHE A 3 5.53 -9.33 -10.24
CA PHE A 3 5.03 -7.96 -10.13
C PHE A 3 5.79 -7.05 -11.11
N LYS A 4 5.30 -6.91 -12.35
CA LYS A 4 6.02 -6.13 -13.37
C LYS A 4 5.67 -4.65 -13.42
N ASN A 5 4.64 -4.16 -12.74
CA ASN A 5 4.23 -2.74 -12.81
C ASN A 5 3.75 -2.11 -11.49
N LEU A 6 3.82 -2.82 -10.36
CA LEU A 6 3.50 -2.24 -9.05
C LEU A 6 4.80 -1.81 -8.39
N LEU A 7 5.04 -0.50 -8.30
CA LEU A 7 6.09 0.02 -7.43
C LEU A 7 5.62 -0.17 -5.98
N LEU A 8 5.89 -1.36 -5.44
CA LEU A 8 5.67 -1.66 -4.03
C LEU A 8 6.73 -0.89 -3.23
N LEU A 9 6.40 0.34 -2.83
CA LEU A 9 7.26 1.14 -1.99
C LEU A 9 7.09 0.68 -0.54
N LEU A 10 7.96 -0.23 -0.11
CA LEU A 10 8.06 -0.63 1.29
C LEU A 10 8.69 0.54 2.07
N ILE A 11 7.87 1.51 2.50
CA ILE A 11 8.34 2.62 3.34
C ILE A 11 8.49 2.07 4.77
N THR A 12 9.67 1.55 5.12
CA THR A 12 10.15 1.71 6.50
C THR A 12 10.38 3.20 6.69
N LEU A 13 9.56 3.85 7.53
CA LEU A 13 9.67 5.28 7.84
C LEU A 13 11.04 5.60 8.46
N PHE A 14 12.05 5.81 7.63
CA PHE A 14 13.20 6.65 7.92
C PHE A 14 13.00 7.91 7.07
N LEU A 15 12.45 8.94 7.71
CA LEU A 15 12.40 10.29 7.16
C LEU A 15 13.83 10.88 7.22
N GLU A 16 14.67 10.53 6.25
CA GLU A 16 15.87 11.30 5.95
C GLU A 16 15.86 11.71 4.48
N ASP A 17 15.71 13.03 4.29
CA ASP A 17 15.99 13.88 3.15
C ASP A 17 15.82 13.29 1.74
N GLY A 18 14.67 13.62 1.15
CA GLY A 18 14.38 13.38 -0.25
C GLY A 18 15.30 14.16 -1.19
N VAL A 19 15.91 13.42 -2.13
CA VAL A 19 16.43 13.97 -3.38
C VAL A 19 16.03 12.99 -4.49
N PHE A 20 14.99 13.33 -5.26
CA PHE A 20 14.75 12.73 -6.56
C PHE A 20 15.27 13.71 -7.60
N SER A 21 16.46 13.46 -8.15
CA SER A 21 17.08 14.32 -9.15
C SER A 21 16.35 14.17 -10.48
N GLN A 22 15.81 15.27 -10.98
CA GLN A 22 15.21 15.37 -12.30
C GLN A 22 16.34 15.60 -13.33
N LEU A 23 16.45 14.72 -14.33
CA LEU A 23 17.31 14.95 -15.50
C LEU A 23 16.59 15.95 -16.41
N ASP A 24 17.14 17.15 -16.49
CA ASP A 24 16.62 18.26 -17.29
C ASP A 24 16.74 17.95 -18.80
N LEU A 25 15.59 17.86 -19.48
CA LEU A 25 15.52 18.05 -20.92
C LEU A 25 14.99 19.48 -21.16
N GLU A 26 15.85 20.30 -21.74
CA GLU A 26 15.63 21.73 -21.99
C GLU A 26 14.44 22.00 -22.93
N ASN A 27 13.73 23.08 -22.58
CA ASN A 27 12.93 23.93 -23.46
C ASN A 27 11.44 23.55 -23.70
N ASP A 28 10.74 23.13 -22.64
CA ASP A 28 9.27 23.22 -22.59
C ASP A 28 8.83 24.39 -21.69
N THR A 29 7.86 25.19 -22.18
CA THR A 29 7.37 26.41 -21.50
C THR A 29 6.36 26.11 -20.39
N CYS A 30 6.08 24.84 -20.10
CA CYS A 30 5.35 24.44 -18.91
C CYS A 30 6.29 24.53 -17.70
N LYS A 31 6.26 25.66 -16.98
CA LYS A 31 6.87 25.69 -15.65
C LYS A 31 6.20 24.59 -14.83
N PRO A 32 6.95 23.57 -14.38
CA PRO A 32 6.36 22.47 -13.61
C PRO A 32 5.67 23.06 -12.39
N ASP A 33 4.53 22.47 -12.01
CA ASP A 33 3.82 22.90 -10.82
C ASP A 33 4.75 22.81 -9.62
N GLN A 34 4.99 23.96 -8.97
CA GLN A 34 5.92 24.07 -7.85
C GLN A 34 5.25 23.75 -6.51
N ARG A 35 3.95 23.43 -6.49
CA ARG A 35 3.26 23.04 -5.26
C ARG A 35 3.78 21.68 -4.78
N ARG A 36 3.98 21.55 -3.46
CA ARG A 36 4.40 20.29 -2.84
C ARG A 36 3.32 19.22 -3.07
N PRO A 37 3.66 18.04 -3.61
CA PRO A 37 2.71 16.94 -3.71
C PRO A 37 2.40 16.36 -2.32
N PHE A 38 1.18 15.89 -2.14
CA PHE A 38 0.73 15.23 -0.91
C PHE A 38 0.12 13.86 -1.22
N TYR A 39 0.40 12.90 -0.33
CA TYR A 39 -0.33 11.63 -0.28
C TYR A 39 -1.43 11.74 0.78
N LEU A 40 -2.67 11.61 0.35
CA LEU A 40 -3.84 11.49 1.21
C LEU A 40 -4.08 10.00 1.43
N ILE A 41 -3.46 9.46 2.48
CA ILE A 41 -3.43 8.03 2.77
C ILE A 41 -4.66 7.65 3.60
N GLY A 42 -5.54 6.83 3.02
CA GLY A 42 -6.63 6.20 3.76
C GLY A 42 -6.10 5.20 4.78
N HIS A 43 -6.39 5.41 6.06
CA HIS A 43 -5.90 4.57 7.17
C HIS A 43 -6.75 3.31 7.36
N MET A 44 -6.14 2.16 7.63
CA MET A 44 -6.77 0.89 8.02
C MET A 44 -7.81 0.41 6.98
N VAL A 45 -7.41 0.40 5.71
CA VAL A 45 -8.22 -0.03 4.57
C VAL A 45 -7.95 -1.51 4.35
N ASN A 46 -8.67 -2.37 5.08
CA ASN A 46 -8.38 -3.81 5.12
C ASN A 46 -9.36 -4.68 4.33
N GLY A 47 -10.52 -4.13 3.97
CA GLY A 47 -11.47 -4.79 3.07
C GLY A 47 -11.35 -4.27 1.64
N ILE A 48 -11.44 -5.15 0.64
CA ILE A 48 -11.47 -4.75 -0.79
C ILE A 48 -12.57 -3.71 -1.05
N ASN A 49 -13.75 -3.88 -0.45
CA ASN A 49 -14.86 -2.93 -0.58
C ASN A 49 -14.52 -1.52 -0.07
N GLN A 50 -13.61 -1.41 0.90
CA GLN A 50 -13.19 -0.11 1.43
C GLN A 50 -12.25 0.64 0.50
N ILE A 51 -11.51 -0.06 -0.37
CA ILE A 51 -10.57 0.57 -1.31
C ILE A 51 -11.31 1.62 -2.14
N ASP A 52 -12.42 1.22 -2.76
CA ASP A 52 -13.22 2.14 -3.57
C ASP A 52 -13.81 3.28 -2.75
N ASP A 53 -14.29 3.01 -1.52
CA ASP A 53 -14.87 4.04 -0.65
C ASP A 53 -13.86 5.16 -0.34
N PHE A 54 -12.63 4.79 0.02
CA PHE A 54 -11.57 5.76 0.32
C PHE A 54 -11.10 6.51 -0.93
N LEU A 55 -10.92 5.81 -2.06
CA LEU A 55 -10.54 6.45 -3.32
C LEU A 55 -11.62 7.40 -3.83
N ASN A 56 -12.91 7.03 -3.71
CA ASN A 56 -14.04 7.89 -4.05
C ASN A 56 -14.15 9.12 -3.12
N ALA A 57 -13.68 9.01 -1.87
CA ALA A 57 -13.61 10.13 -0.93
C ALA A 57 -12.41 11.08 -1.20
N GLY A 58 -11.55 10.77 -2.17
CA GLY A 58 -10.45 11.63 -2.60
C GLY A 58 -9.06 11.21 -2.13
N CYS A 59 -8.93 10.04 -1.49
CA CYS A 59 -7.61 9.47 -1.22
C CYS A 59 -6.90 9.14 -2.54
N ASN A 60 -5.59 9.43 -2.61
CA ASN A 60 -4.70 9.00 -3.69
C ASN A 60 -3.76 7.87 -3.25
N ALA A 61 -3.87 7.46 -1.99
CA ALA A 61 -3.09 6.39 -1.38
C ALA A 61 -3.93 5.70 -0.30
N ILE A 62 -3.59 4.46 0.02
CA ILE A 62 -4.21 3.72 1.14
C ILE A 62 -3.16 2.97 1.92
N GLU A 63 -3.47 2.67 3.17
CA GLU A 63 -2.70 1.80 4.05
C GLU A 63 -3.55 0.58 4.42
N ALA A 64 -2.92 -0.60 4.42
CA ALA A 64 -3.53 -1.87 4.80
C ALA A 64 -2.62 -2.65 5.76
N ASP A 65 -3.21 -3.19 6.82
CA ASP A 65 -2.54 -3.98 7.85
C ASP A 65 -2.36 -5.42 7.38
N VAL A 66 -1.13 -5.86 7.13
CA VAL A 66 -0.84 -7.23 6.74
C VAL A 66 -0.50 -8.07 7.96
N THR A 67 -1.31 -9.10 8.21
CA THR A 67 -1.06 -10.07 9.27
C THR A 67 -0.29 -11.27 8.78
N PHE A 68 0.43 -11.90 9.70
CA PHE A 68 1.23 -13.09 9.44
C PHE A 68 0.80 -14.22 10.38
N LYS A 69 0.91 -15.45 9.89
CA LYS A 69 0.90 -16.65 10.73
C LYS A 69 2.20 -16.73 11.53
N ALA A 70 2.20 -17.53 12.60
CA ALA A 70 3.38 -17.69 13.46
C ALA A 70 4.64 -18.17 12.71
N ASP A 71 4.45 -18.96 11.64
CA ASP A 71 5.50 -19.44 10.74
C ASP A 71 6.04 -18.37 9.77
N GLY A 72 5.49 -17.15 9.80
CA GLY A 72 5.92 -16.03 8.98
C GLY A 72 5.24 -15.93 7.62
N ILE A 73 4.24 -16.76 7.33
CA ILE A 73 3.47 -16.67 6.09
C ILE A 73 2.47 -15.52 6.21
N ALA A 74 2.55 -14.55 5.29
CA ALA A 74 1.59 -13.47 5.19
C ALA A 74 0.20 -14.03 4.85
N TRP A 75 -0.83 -13.54 5.52
CA TRP A 75 -2.12 -14.23 5.55
C TRP A 75 -3.27 -13.38 5.00
N LYS A 76 -3.57 -12.26 5.64
CA LYS A 76 -4.72 -11.43 5.30
C LYS A 76 -4.48 -9.98 5.66
N THR A 77 -5.23 -9.09 5.01
CA THR A 77 -5.36 -7.70 5.46
C THR A 77 -6.32 -7.66 6.63
N TYR A 78 -5.87 -7.24 7.83
CA TYR A 78 -6.69 -7.23 9.04
C TYR A 78 -6.00 -6.47 10.18
N HIS A 79 -6.73 -5.61 10.87
CA HIS A 79 -6.25 -4.91 12.07
C HIS A 79 -6.66 -5.63 13.36
N GLY A 80 -7.97 -5.79 13.56
CA GLY A 80 -8.54 -6.26 14.83
C GLY A 80 -8.67 -5.18 15.90
N SER A 81 -9.28 -5.52 17.04
CA SER A 81 -9.49 -4.58 18.16
C SER A 81 -8.30 -4.60 19.15
N PRO A 82 -7.91 -3.45 19.73
CA PRO A 82 -8.46 -2.10 19.55
C PRO A 82 -7.99 -1.42 18.25
N CYS A 83 -8.79 -0.51 17.71
CA CYS A 83 -8.40 0.37 16.59
C CYS A 83 -8.91 1.81 16.81
N ASP A 84 -8.67 2.69 15.84
CA ASP A 84 -9.15 4.09 15.84
C ASP A 84 -10.62 4.22 16.24
N CYS A 85 -10.93 5.27 17.00
CA CYS A 85 -12.28 5.50 17.50
C CYS A 85 -13.32 5.54 16.37
N TYR A 86 -14.46 4.87 16.59
CA TYR A 86 -15.60 4.79 15.66
C TYR A 86 -15.33 4.08 14.33
N ARG A 87 -14.19 3.41 14.18
CA ARG A 87 -13.92 2.53 13.03
C ARG A 87 -14.40 1.11 13.30
N ILE A 88 -14.86 0.43 12.25
CA ILE A 88 -15.08 -1.02 12.29
C ILE A 88 -13.73 -1.70 12.06
N CYS A 89 -13.16 -2.30 13.12
CA CYS A 89 -11.80 -2.86 13.11
C CYS A 89 -11.68 -4.23 12.42
N ASN A 90 -12.81 -4.84 12.04
CA ASN A 90 -12.87 -6.25 11.65
C ASN A 90 -13.08 -6.45 10.14
N TYR A 91 -12.92 -5.41 9.32
CA TYR A 91 -12.80 -5.60 7.89
C TYR A 91 -11.53 -6.40 7.58
N GLU A 92 -11.65 -7.35 6.66
CA GLU A 92 -10.55 -8.18 6.21
C GLU A 92 -10.71 -8.64 4.77
N SER A 93 -9.61 -9.08 4.17
CA SER A 93 -9.59 -9.77 2.88
C SER A 93 -8.41 -10.73 2.85
N ASP A 94 -8.52 -11.81 2.05
CA ASP A 94 -7.35 -12.62 1.73
C ASP A 94 -6.28 -11.71 1.10
N LEU A 95 -5.02 -11.89 1.49
CA LEU A 95 -3.96 -10.98 1.06
C LEU A 95 -3.76 -11.01 -0.47
N PHE A 96 -3.87 -12.17 -1.10
CA PHE A 96 -3.68 -12.28 -2.55
C PHE A 96 -4.84 -11.64 -3.30
N GLU A 97 -6.08 -11.88 -2.86
CA GLU A 97 -7.26 -11.22 -3.44
C GLU A 97 -7.18 -9.70 -3.30
N TYR A 98 -6.72 -9.20 -2.15
CA TYR A 98 -6.55 -7.77 -1.90
C TYR A 98 -5.50 -7.14 -2.84
N LEU A 99 -4.34 -7.78 -2.98
CA LEU A 99 -3.26 -7.31 -3.86
C LEU A 99 -3.63 -7.44 -5.35
N GLU A 100 -4.34 -8.49 -5.74
CA GLU A 100 -4.84 -8.67 -7.11
C GLU A 100 -5.85 -7.59 -7.47
N TYR A 101 -6.78 -7.27 -6.55
CA TYR A 101 -7.70 -6.16 -6.75
C TYR A 101 -6.95 -4.83 -6.90
N ALA A 102 -6.01 -4.54 -5.99
CA ALA A 102 -5.20 -3.33 -6.05
C ALA A 102 -4.41 -3.25 -7.37
N GLN A 103 -3.84 -4.35 -7.84
CA GLN A 103 -3.17 -4.44 -9.14
C GLN A 103 -4.14 -4.13 -10.30
N ASN A 104 -5.33 -4.72 -10.27
CA ASN A 104 -6.32 -4.53 -11.32
C ASN A 104 -6.71 -3.05 -11.46
N ILE A 105 -7.02 -2.38 -10.36
CA ILE A 105 -7.43 -0.97 -10.38
C ILE A 105 -6.25 0.01 -10.52
N THR A 106 -5.00 -0.45 -10.49
CA THR A 106 -3.79 0.38 -10.74
C THR A 106 -3.16 0.11 -12.11
N THR A 107 -3.74 -0.79 -12.93
CA THR A 107 -3.23 -1.12 -14.27
C THR A 107 -3.99 -0.32 -15.34
N PRO A 108 -3.31 0.59 -16.08
CA PRO A 108 -3.94 1.30 -17.20
C PRO A 108 -4.50 0.32 -18.24
N GLY A 109 -5.74 0.54 -18.65
CA GLY A 109 -6.45 -0.31 -19.62
C GLY A 109 -7.34 -1.38 -18.99
N ASN A 110 -7.24 -1.63 -17.68
CA ASN A 110 -8.18 -2.50 -16.98
C ASN A 110 -9.47 -1.74 -16.63
N ASP A 111 -10.59 -2.46 -16.60
CA ASP A 111 -11.85 -1.94 -16.12
C ASP A 111 -11.72 -1.53 -14.64
N GLY A 112 -12.16 -0.31 -14.33
CA GLY A 112 -12.04 0.25 -12.99
C GLY A 112 -10.68 0.87 -12.65
N TYR A 113 -9.77 1.03 -13.64
CA TYR A 113 -8.49 1.73 -13.44
C TYR A 113 -8.67 3.10 -12.79
N ARG A 114 -7.91 3.35 -11.72
CA ARG A 114 -7.90 4.58 -10.93
C ARG A 114 -6.54 5.26 -11.08
N SER A 115 -6.45 6.22 -12.00
CA SER A 115 -5.22 7.01 -12.19
C SER A 115 -4.79 7.82 -10.97
N SER A 116 -5.72 8.09 -10.05
CA SER A 116 -5.43 8.77 -8.79
C SER A 116 -4.85 7.85 -7.72
N PHE A 117 -4.95 6.53 -7.84
CA PHE A 117 -4.42 5.60 -6.84
C PHE A 117 -2.95 5.29 -7.16
N VAL A 118 -2.05 5.93 -6.42
CA VAL A 118 -0.61 5.95 -6.75
C VAL A 118 0.29 5.30 -5.71
N LEU A 119 -0.22 5.00 -4.50
CA LEU A 119 0.58 4.43 -3.42
C LEU A 119 -0.26 3.50 -2.53
N LEU A 120 0.20 2.26 -2.40
CA LEU A 120 -0.28 1.31 -1.39
C LEU A 120 0.79 1.15 -0.31
N VAL A 121 0.45 1.46 0.94
CA VAL A 121 1.28 1.23 2.12
C VAL A 121 0.84 -0.08 2.77
N LEU A 122 1.79 -0.96 3.06
CA LEU A 122 1.53 -2.21 3.78
C LEU A 122 2.12 -2.10 5.19
N ASP A 123 1.26 -2.01 6.21
CA ASP A 123 1.69 -2.09 7.61
C ASP A 123 1.87 -3.56 7.99
N LEU A 124 3.12 -4.01 7.99
CA LEU A 124 3.47 -5.40 8.25
C LEU A 124 3.46 -5.69 9.76
N LYS A 125 2.40 -6.35 10.24
CA LYS A 125 2.23 -6.74 11.65
C LYS A 125 3.09 -7.95 12.02
N THR A 126 4.40 -7.73 12.08
CA THR A 126 5.41 -8.77 12.33
C THR A 126 5.49 -9.23 13.79
N GLY A 127 4.83 -8.54 14.72
CA GLY A 127 4.89 -8.84 16.16
C GLY A 127 4.34 -10.22 16.57
N GLY A 128 3.53 -10.85 15.71
CA GLY A 128 3.01 -12.22 15.92
C GLY A 128 3.87 -13.33 15.30
N ILE A 129 4.96 -12.99 14.62
CA ILE A 129 5.85 -13.97 13.98
C ILE A 129 6.87 -14.46 15.01
N ASP A 130 7.14 -15.77 15.00
CA ASP A 130 8.22 -16.32 15.81
C ASP A 130 9.55 -15.65 15.45
N THR A 131 10.34 -15.23 16.45
CA THR A 131 11.60 -14.48 16.22
C THR A 131 12.59 -15.21 15.31
N LYS A 132 12.58 -16.55 15.35
CA LYS A 132 13.39 -17.42 14.48
C LYS A 132 12.93 -17.41 13.02
N SER A 133 11.65 -17.12 12.79
CA SER A 133 11.00 -17.10 11.47
C SER A 133 11.06 -15.72 10.81
N LEU A 134 11.32 -14.63 11.54
CA LEU A 134 11.33 -13.26 11.01
C LEU A 134 12.18 -13.07 9.73
N SER A 135 13.42 -13.59 9.73
CA SER A 135 14.29 -13.46 8.55
C SER A 135 13.75 -14.23 7.35
N SER A 136 13.18 -15.42 7.57
CA SER A 136 12.56 -16.23 6.53
C SER A 136 11.28 -15.59 6.01
N ALA A 137 10.45 -15.05 6.91
CA ALA A 137 9.22 -14.34 6.59
C ALA A 137 9.47 -13.18 5.62
N GLY A 138 10.48 -12.34 5.91
CA GLY A 138 10.85 -11.24 5.01
C GLY A 138 11.30 -11.71 3.62
N LYS A 139 12.04 -12.83 3.54
CA LYS A 139 12.46 -13.42 2.26
C LYS A 139 11.30 -14.04 1.48
N ILE A 140 10.34 -14.64 2.17
CA ILE A 140 9.13 -15.22 1.55
C ILE A 140 8.24 -14.10 1.03
N PHE A 141 8.03 -13.05 1.82
CA PHE A 141 7.16 -11.94 1.46
C PHE A 141 7.67 -11.14 0.24
N ALA A 142 8.99 -11.04 0.06
CA ALA A 142 9.59 -10.27 -1.01
C ALA A 142 9.73 -11.01 -2.37
N ASN A 143 9.46 -12.33 -2.42
CA ASN A 143 9.66 -13.19 -3.60
C ASN A 143 8.34 -13.64 -4.23
#